data_AF-A0A1I7NEW7-F1
#
_entry.id   AF-A0A1I7NEW7-F1
#
_cell.length_a   1.000
_cell.length_b   1.000
_cell.length_c   1.000
_cell.angle_alpha   90.00
_cell.angle_beta   90.00
_cell.angle_gamma   90.00
#
_symmetry.space_group_name_H-M   'P 1'
#
loop_
_entity.id
_entity.type
_entity.pdbx_description
1 polymer ?
#
loop_
_entity_poly.entity_id
_entity_poly.type
_entity_poly.pdbx_seq_one_letter_code
_entity_poly.pdbx_strand_id
1 'polypeptide(L)'
;MADIVIKELGPLWTIDEVKAAIHVDHDDDDAVIQSYMDAAEKALLRFCNLSLVPFGQEAVFKVAGFLVVGAFYDDRSAETEDGIPAAARRLVYPYRWLPL
;
A
#
# COMPACT_ATOMS: atom_id res chain seq x y z
N MET A 1 -8.14 17.68 -21.38
CA MET A 1 -8.84 17.14 -20.19
C MET A 1 -8.95 15.66 -20.44
N ALA A 2 -8.12 14.84 -19.79
CA ALA A 2 -8.16 13.38 -19.97
C ALA A 2 -9.21 12.83 -19.00
N ASP A 3 -10.28 12.27 -19.56
CA ASP A 3 -11.28 11.50 -18.81
C ASP A 3 -10.62 10.24 -18.25
N ILE A 4 -10.26 10.28 -16.97
CA ILE A 4 -9.75 9.11 -16.24
C ILE A 4 -10.97 8.30 -15.82
N VAL A 5 -11.34 7.32 -16.67
CA VAL A 5 -12.37 6.33 -16.38
C VAL A 5 -11.81 5.36 -15.33
N ILE A 6 -12.22 5.52 -14.08
CA ILE A 6 -11.91 4.60 -12.97
C ILE A 6 -12.64 3.30 -13.27
N LYS A 7 -11.93 2.26 -13.74
CA LYS A 7 -12.56 1.04 -14.23
C LYS A 7 -12.73 -0.07 -13.20
N GLU A 8 -12.00 -0.07 -12.09
CA GLU A 8 -12.24 -1.05 -11.02
C GLU A 8 -12.05 -0.42 -9.61
N LEU A 9 -13.15 -0.33 -8.87
CA LEU A 9 -13.21 -0.21 -7.40
C LEU A 9 -13.01 -1.60 -6.76
N GLY A 10 -12.08 -2.39 -7.30
CA GLY A 10 -11.66 -3.66 -6.70
C GLY A 10 -10.52 -3.40 -5.71
N PRO A 11 -10.41 -4.17 -4.61
CA PRO A 11 -9.28 -4.02 -3.72
C PRO A 11 -7.98 -4.27 -4.50
N LEU A 12 -6.98 -3.39 -4.34
CA LEU A 12 -5.66 -3.47 -5.01
C LEU A 12 -4.95 -4.82 -4.83
N TRP A 13 -5.34 -5.55 -3.79
CA TRP A 13 -4.79 -6.81 -3.33
C TRP A 13 -5.89 -7.59 -2.59
N THR A 14 -5.78 -8.92 -2.56
CA THR A 14 -6.61 -9.76 -1.69
C THR A 14 -5.90 -10.07 -0.38
N ILE A 15 -6.66 -10.47 0.64
CA ILE A 15 -6.08 -10.85 1.93
C ILE A 15 -5.14 -12.06 1.80
N ASP A 16 -5.47 -13.02 0.93
CA ASP A 16 -4.63 -14.20 0.68
C ASP A 16 -3.27 -13.83 0.05
N GLU A 17 -3.27 -12.87 -0.87
CA GLU A 17 -2.03 -12.37 -1.48
C GLU A 17 -1.15 -11.64 -0.46
N VAL A 18 -1.79 -10.87 0.42
CA VAL A 18 -1.09 -10.14 1.50
C VAL A 18 -0.51 -11.12 2.51
N LYS A 19 -1.30 -12.10 2.97
CA LYS A 19 -0.86 -13.19 3.85
C LYS A 19 0.35 -13.93 3.30
N ALA A 20 0.29 -14.30 2.02
CA ALA A 20 1.41 -14.93 1.33
C ALA A 20 2.66 -14.04 1.29
N ALA A 21 2.49 -12.72 1.17
CA ALA A 21 3.60 -11.76 1.16
C ALA A 21 4.23 -11.52 2.55
N ILE A 22 3.44 -11.63 3.62
CA ILE A 22 3.91 -11.45 5.01
C ILE A 22 4.21 -12.77 5.73
N HIS A 23 4.10 -13.90 5.03
CA HIS A 23 4.28 -15.25 5.58
C HIS A 23 3.37 -15.58 6.78
N VAL A 24 2.12 -15.11 6.72
CA VAL A 24 1.08 -15.44 7.72
C VAL A 24 0.21 -16.58 7.19
N ASP A 25 0.25 -17.72 7.87
CA ASP A 25 -0.48 -18.94 7.49
C ASP A 25 -1.77 -19.17 8.32
N HIS A 26 -2.15 -18.23 9.19
CA HIS A 26 -3.32 -18.35 10.07
C HIS A 26 -4.36 -17.26 9.81
N ASP A 27 -5.64 -17.60 10.04
CA ASP A 27 -6.78 -16.72 9.75
C ASP A 27 -7.21 -15.85 10.95
N ASP A 28 -6.59 -16.02 12.12
CA ASP A 28 -6.98 -15.30 13.35
C ASP A 28 -6.74 -13.78 13.26
N ASP A 29 -5.80 -13.37 12.41
CA ASP A 29 -5.39 -11.98 12.23
C ASP A 29 -6.08 -11.30 11.03
N ASP A 30 -7.06 -11.93 10.39
CA ASP A 30 -7.64 -11.44 9.14
C ASP A 30 -8.23 -10.03 9.26
N ALA A 31 -8.94 -9.78 10.35
CA ALA A 31 -9.51 -8.46 10.62
C ALA A 31 -8.42 -7.39 10.86
N VAL A 32 -7.29 -7.79 11.44
CA VAL A 32 -6.15 -6.91 11.71
C VAL A 32 -5.39 -6.62 10.43
N ILE A 33 -5.11 -7.65 9.62
CA ILE A 33 -4.46 -7.54 8.30
C ILE A 33 -5.30 -6.67 7.37
N GLN A 34 -6.62 -6.85 7.35
CA GLN A 34 -7.52 -6.00 6.57
C GLN A 34 -7.41 -4.52 6.98
N SER A 35 -7.31 -4.25 8.28
CA SER A 35 -7.12 -2.88 8.78
C SER A 35 -5.77 -2.30 8.36
N TYR A 36 -4.71 -3.11 8.33
CA TYR A 36 -3.40 -2.70 7.83
C TYR A 36 -3.38 -2.47 6.32
N MET A 37 -4.11 -3.27 5.54
CA MET A 37 -4.27 -3.08 4.10
C MET A 37 -4.88 -1.71 3.78
N ASP A 38 -5.96 -1.34 4.47
CA ASP A 38 -6.62 -0.04 4.31
C ASP A 38 -5.71 1.12 4.72
N ALA A 39 -4.93 0.94 5.80
CA ALA A 39 -3.96 1.93 6.27
C ALA A 39 -2.79 2.09 5.28
N ALA A 40 -2.31 0.98 4.72
CA ALA A 40 -1.20 0.95 3.77
C ALA A 40 -1.55 1.67 2.46
N GLU A 41 -2.75 1.44 1.93
CA GLU A 41 -3.24 2.14 0.74
C GLU A 41 -3.25 3.66 0.98
N LYS A 42 -3.86 4.10 2.08
CA LYS A 42 -3.93 5.53 2.45
C LYS A 42 -2.54 6.13 2.67
N ALA A 43 -1.61 5.38 3.25
CA ALA A 43 -0.25 5.83 3.48
C ALA A 43 0.52 6.04 2.16
N LEU A 44 0.38 5.12 1.20
CA LEU A 44 0.99 5.24 -0.13
C LEU A 44 0.40 6.40 -0.93
N LEU A 45 -0.93 6.52 -0.96
CA LEU A 45 -1.63 7.61 -1.65
C LEU A 45 -1.24 8.98 -1.06
N ARG A 46 -1.21 9.09 0.27
CA ARG A 46 -0.75 10.30 0.97
C ARG A 46 0.71 10.63 0.66
N PHE A 47 1.59 9.62 0.60
CA PHE A 47 3.00 9.83 0.26
C PHE A 47 3.18 10.36 -1.17
N CYS A 48 2.43 9.80 -2.12
CA CYS A 48 2.47 10.21 -3.52
C CYS A 48 1.71 11.52 -3.80
N ASN A 49 0.94 12.02 -2.84
CA ASN A 49 0.00 13.12 -3.00
C ASN A 49 -1.03 12.84 -4.13
N LEU A 50 -1.54 11.61 -4.16
CA LEU A 50 -2.52 11.13 -5.13
C LEU A 50 -3.82 10.77 -4.42
N SER A 51 -4.95 11.02 -5.06
CA SER A 51 -6.26 10.57 -4.56
C SER A 51 -6.60 9.14 -5.00
N LEU A 52 -5.96 8.66 -6.08
CA LEU A 52 -6.21 7.37 -6.71
C LEU A 52 -4.90 6.81 -7.29
N VAL A 53 -4.81 5.49 -7.39
CA VAL A 53 -3.66 4.83 -8.03
C VAL A 53 -3.65 5.13 -9.54
N PRO A 54 -2.50 5.48 -10.13
CA PRO A 54 -2.40 5.72 -11.58
C PRO A 54 -2.67 4.45 -12.38
N PHE A 55 -3.45 4.59 -13.47
CA PHE A 55 -3.74 3.49 -14.38
C PHE A 55 -2.46 2.91 -15.00
N GLY A 56 -2.34 1.58 -15.00
CA GLY A 56 -1.16 0.86 -15.48
C GLY A 56 0.00 0.79 -14.48
N GLN A 57 -0.19 1.33 -13.27
CA GLN A 57 0.78 1.26 -12.17
C GLN A 57 0.27 0.46 -10.97
N GLU A 58 -0.82 -0.28 -11.15
CA GLU A 58 -1.45 -1.08 -10.10
C GLU A 58 -0.45 -2.08 -9.52
N ALA A 59 0.37 -2.72 -10.36
CA ALA A 59 1.38 -3.67 -9.91
C ALA A 59 2.46 -3.04 -9.02
N VAL A 60 2.88 -1.80 -9.31
CA VAL A 60 3.90 -1.11 -8.52
C VAL A 60 3.35 -0.71 -7.16
N PHE A 61 2.13 -0.16 -7.14
CA PHE A 61 1.44 0.19 -5.89
C PHE A 61 1.12 -1.04 -5.07
N LYS A 62 0.74 -2.16 -5.72
CA LYS A 62 0.48 -3.45 -5.08
C LYS A 62 1.70 -3.99 -4.34
N VAL A 63 2.86 -4.06 -5.00
CA VAL A 63 4.11 -4.49 -4.35
C VAL A 63 4.52 -3.52 -3.25
N ALA A 64 4.38 -2.21 -3.47
CA ALA A 64 4.69 -1.22 -2.44
C ALA A 64 3.83 -1.39 -1.18
N GLY A 65 2.55 -1.73 -1.32
CA GLY A 65 1.70 -1.91 -0.15
C GLY A 65 1.90 -3.23 0.56
N PHE A 66 2.31 -4.31 -0.10
CA PHE A 66 2.76 -5.52 0.60
C PHE A 66 3.92 -5.22 1.56
N LEU A 67 4.88 -4.40 1.12
CA LEU A 67 5.99 -3.98 1.96
C LEU A 67 5.53 -3.11 3.14
N VAL A 68 4.53 -2.24 2.92
CA VAL A 68 3.97 -1.38 3.98
C VAL A 68 3.17 -2.20 4.99
N VAL A 69 2.33 -3.13 4.53
CA VAL A 69 1.55 -4.02 5.41
C VAL A 69 2.47 -4.89 6.23
N GLY A 70 3.51 -5.49 5.64
CA GLY A 70 4.52 -6.24 6.38
C GLY A 70 5.19 -5.39 7.45
N ALA A 71 5.58 -4.14 7.13
CA ALA A 71 6.15 -3.22 8.11
C ALA A 71 5.17 -2.89 9.26
N PHE A 72 3.87 -2.69 8.97
CA PHE A 72 2.87 -2.45 10.02
C PHE A 72 2.56 -3.69 10.86
N TYR A 73 2.63 -4.87 10.26
CA TYR A 73 2.38 -6.12 10.96
C TYR A 73 3.55 -6.50 11.88
N ASP A 74 4.78 -6.32 11.40
CA ASP A 74 6.01 -6.68 12.12
C ASP A 74 6.41 -5.62 13.16
N ASP A 75 6.28 -4.33 12.84
CA ASP A 75 6.69 -3.22 13.71
C ASP A 75 5.48 -2.44 14.24
N ARG A 76 4.69 -3.09 15.10
CA ARG A 76 3.47 -2.52 15.70
C ARG A 76 3.76 -1.43 16.76
N SER A 77 5.01 -1.27 17.18
CA SER A 77 5.41 -0.39 18.28
C SER A 77 6.30 0.78 17.86
N ALA A 78 6.77 0.79 16.62
CA ALA A 78 7.50 1.85 15.93
C ALA A 78 8.26 2.82 16.85
N GLU A 79 9.49 2.44 17.22
CA GLU A 79 10.53 3.39 17.66
C GLU A 79 11.19 4.11 16.48
N THR A 80 10.81 3.76 15.24
CA THR A 80 11.45 4.26 14.02
C THR A 80 10.67 5.43 13.41
N GLU A 81 11.35 6.57 13.25
CA GLU A 81 10.78 7.83 12.74
C GLU A 81 10.13 7.67 11.36
N ASP A 82 8.84 7.99 11.32
CA ASP A 82 8.02 8.38 10.17
C ASP A 82 8.02 7.49 8.92
N GLY A 83 6.96 6.67 8.86
CA GLY A 83 6.21 6.44 7.63
C GLY A 83 6.53 5.15 6.88
N ILE A 84 6.18 5.14 5.59
CA ILE A 84 6.27 3.96 4.73
C ILE A 84 7.74 3.47 4.58
N PRO A 85 7.99 2.15 4.50
CA PRO A 85 9.34 1.60 4.42
C PRO A 85 10.11 2.13 3.21
N ALA A 86 11.45 2.24 3.35
CA ALA A 86 12.32 2.81 2.32
C ALA A 86 12.22 2.08 0.96
N ALA A 87 11.95 0.77 0.97
CA ALA A 87 11.71 -0.01 -0.24
C ALA A 87 10.41 0.41 -0.95
N ALA A 88 9.30 0.55 -0.20
CA ALA A 88 8.04 1.07 -0.74
C ALA A 88 8.19 2.51 -1.26
N ARG A 89 8.92 3.37 -0.51
CA ARG A 89 9.24 4.74 -0.94
C ARG A 89 9.91 4.75 -2.30
N ARG A 90 10.94 3.93 -2.53
CA ARG A 90 11.67 3.88 -3.81
C ARG A 90 10.79 3.49 -5.00
N LEU A 91 9.83 2.58 -4.78
CA LEU A 91 8.91 2.12 -5.82
C LEU A 91 7.92 3.22 -6.24
N VAL A 92 7.40 3.95 -5.26
CA VAL A 92 6.33 4.94 -5.51
C VAL A 92 6.84 6.37 -5.71
N TYR A 93 8.11 6.64 -5.39
CA TYR A 93 8.75 7.96 -5.56
C TYR A 93 8.59 8.57 -6.96
N PRO A 94 8.73 7.83 -8.08
CA PRO A 94 8.57 8.40 -9.42
C PRO A 94 7.15 8.93 -9.72
N TYR A 95 6.14 8.44 -8.99
CA TYR A 95 4.74 8.84 -9.15
C TYR A 95 4.32 9.96 -8.22
N ARG A 96 5.24 10.43 -7.37
CA ARG A 96 4.96 11.48 -6.40
C ARG A 96 4.77 12.81 -7.12
N TRP A 97 3.58 13.40 -6.98
CA TRP A 97 3.29 14.75 -7.45
C TRP A 97 3.78 15.76 -6.42
N LEU A 98 4.92 16.39 -6.72
CA LEU A 98 5.38 17.59 -6.02
C LEU A 98 4.79 18.81 -6.75
N PRO A 99 3.92 19.61 -6.11
CA PRO A 99 3.61 20.94 -6.65
C PRO A 99 4.92 21.74 -6.70
N LEU A 100 5.26 22.25 -7.90
CA LEU A 100 6.38 23.17 -8.14
C LEU A 100 6.22 24.46 -7.34
#